data_AF-A0A2I2GBF3-F1
#
_entry.id   AF-A0A2I2GBF3-F1
#
_cell.length_a   1.000
_cell.length_b   1.000
_cell.length_c   1.000
_cell.angle_alpha   90.00
_cell.angle_beta   90.00
_cell.angle_gamma   90.00
#
_symmetry.space_group_name_H-M   'P 1'
#
loop_
_entity.id
_entity.type
_entity.pdbx_description
1 polymer ?
#
loop_
_entity_poly.entity_id
_entity_poly.type
_entity_poly.pdbx_seq_one_letter_code
_entity_poly.pdbx_strand_id
1 'polypeptide(L)'
;MEPTLNYHLGPGLDISDEARYKPCQVLSAHQVPHVVWFEDALFHYGVPTVVFDLYILVTDINQAASLLAEAGWTFDMQPPHRIGNEKVDLTVFPQQRLISPNRETRVVLLPPADWKFSLTPTTPLEHASLKNDIYTVPFPSLAGLLDALIESWLDCPNESLLIGLACHISYLYEYVPAVKERSFAENMKYEHRQFHADVLSGMETGTLPFRRHQRAIRDALVKGQYELQECSASPETHRELYSIWSERALKSDGEEQEKVDALTSAETGPDARGLSLLLFLCFCFVMIWLFAPHL
;
A
#
# COMPACT_ATOMS: atom_id res chain seq x y z
N MET A 1 -32.32 -0.53 -3.24
CA MET A 1 -31.50 -1.39 -2.37
C MET A 1 -30.14 -0.73 -2.34
N GLU A 2 -29.91 0.14 -1.36
CA GLU A 2 -28.71 0.99 -1.30
C GLU A 2 -27.52 0.22 -0.73
N PRO A 3 -26.34 0.25 -1.37
CA PRO A 3 -25.11 -0.15 -0.72
C PRO A 3 -24.52 1.08 -0.01
N THR A 4 -24.82 1.23 1.28
CA THR A 4 -24.22 2.29 2.11
C THR A 4 -23.03 1.73 2.89
N LEU A 5 -21.82 2.12 2.47
CA LEU A 5 -20.64 2.50 3.28
C LEU A 5 -19.40 2.43 2.39
N ASN A 6 -18.66 3.53 2.28
CA ASN A 6 -17.25 3.52 1.83
C ASN A 6 -16.52 4.87 1.99
N TYR A 7 -16.79 5.64 3.05
CA TYR A 7 -15.94 6.79 3.38
C TYR A 7 -15.83 6.95 4.89
N HIS A 8 -14.66 6.66 5.45
CA HIS A 8 -14.23 7.30 6.68
C HIS A 8 -13.36 8.47 6.27
N LEU A 9 -13.97 9.66 6.20
CA LEU A 9 -13.22 10.91 6.12
C LEU A 9 -12.40 11.02 7.42
N GLY A 10 -11.11 10.71 7.36
CA GLY A 10 -10.19 11.24 8.36
C GLY A 10 -10.12 12.77 8.21
N PRO A 11 -9.82 13.54 9.27
CA PRO A 11 -10.24 13.45 10.66
C PRO A 11 -11.41 14.42 10.89
N GLY A 12 -12.60 13.91 11.16
CA GLY A 12 -13.75 14.77 11.44
C GLY A 12 -15.01 13.98 11.77
N LEU A 13 -14.99 13.28 12.91
CA LEU A 13 -16.11 12.85 13.76
C LEU A 13 -15.71 11.57 14.52
N ASP A 14 -15.21 11.73 15.74
CA ASP A 14 -15.29 10.85 16.93
C ASP A 14 -15.36 9.30 16.79
N ILE A 15 -14.82 8.68 15.74
CA ILE A 15 -14.41 7.27 15.85
C ILE A 15 -13.10 7.31 16.63
N SER A 16 -13.17 7.15 17.96
CA SER A 16 -11.97 6.99 18.77
C SER A 16 -11.12 5.87 18.16
N ASP A 17 -9.82 6.08 17.95
CA ASP A 17 -8.89 5.03 17.44
C ASP A 17 -9.05 3.71 18.22
N GLU A 18 -9.41 3.83 19.50
CA GLU A 18 -9.76 2.72 20.38
C GLU A 18 -10.89 1.83 19.86
N ALA A 19 -11.90 2.39 19.19
CA ALA A 19 -13.00 1.65 18.60
C ALA A 19 -12.59 0.89 17.33
N ARG A 20 -11.75 1.50 16.49
CA ARG A 20 -11.28 0.89 15.23
C ARG A 20 -10.45 -0.36 15.51
N TYR A 21 -9.52 -0.30 16.47
CA TYR A 21 -8.63 -1.42 16.78
C TYR A 21 -9.16 -2.43 17.82
N LYS A 22 -10.46 -2.37 18.19
CA LYS A 22 -11.10 -3.40 19.03
C LYS A 22 -10.87 -4.85 18.56
N PRO A 23 -10.88 -5.17 17.25
CA PRO A 23 -10.55 -6.51 16.80
C PRO A 23 -9.16 -6.98 17.26
N CYS A 24 -8.16 -6.08 17.27
CA CYS A 24 -6.81 -6.40 17.75
C CYS A 24 -6.78 -6.69 19.26
N GLN A 25 -7.65 -6.04 20.05
CA GLN A 25 -7.80 -6.34 21.47
C GLN A 25 -8.38 -7.74 21.68
N VAL A 26 -9.41 -8.12 20.91
CA VAL A 26 -10.02 -9.47 20.97
C VAL A 26 -8.99 -10.54 20.61
N LEU A 27 -8.22 -10.32 19.53
CA LEU A 27 -7.19 -11.25 19.08
C LEU A 27 -6.04 -11.37 20.10
N SER A 28 -5.59 -10.24 20.67
CA SER A 28 -4.60 -10.22 21.75
C SER A 28 -5.06 -11.00 22.97
N ALA A 29 -6.31 -10.81 23.42
CA ALA A 29 -6.88 -11.50 24.57
C ALA A 29 -6.91 -13.03 24.40
N HIS A 30 -7.02 -13.50 23.15
CA HIS A 30 -7.00 -14.93 22.80
C HIS A 30 -5.64 -15.42 22.30
N GLN A 31 -4.58 -14.61 22.45
CA GLN A 31 -3.21 -14.94 22.06
C GLN A 31 -3.07 -15.31 20.57
N VAL A 32 -3.92 -14.74 19.70
CA VAL A 32 -3.82 -14.92 18.26
C VAL A 32 -2.79 -13.94 17.70
N PRO A 33 -1.68 -14.41 17.10
CA PRO A 33 -0.72 -13.53 16.44
C PRO A 33 -1.41 -12.78 15.31
N HIS A 34 -1.27 -11.46 15.33
CA HIS A 34 -1.86 -10.58 14.34
C HIS A 34 -1.01 -9.34 14.14
N VAL A 35 -1.22 -8.66 13.02
CA VAL A 35 -0.59 -7.38 12.72
C VAL A 35 -1.51 -6.56 11.82
N VAL A 36 -1.60 -5.25 12.07
CA VAL A 36 -2.36 -4.31 11.24
C VAL A 36 -1.67 -4.13 9.88
N TRP A 37 -2.45 -4.01 8.82
CA TRP A 37 -1.94 -4.00 7.44
C TRP A 37 -2.47 -2.82 6.61
N PHE A 38 -1.87 -2.62 5.44
CA PHE A 38 -2.21 -1.59 4.45
C PHE A 38 -2.33 -0.17 5.00
N GLU A 39 -3.45 0.52 4.75
CA GLU A 39 -3.59 1.97 4.95
C GLU A 39 -3.39 2.37 6.40
N ASP A 40 -3.85 1.57 7.36
CA ASP A 40 -3.60 1.79 8.78
C ASP A 40 -2.11 1.67 9.13
N ALA A 41 -1.38 0.74 8.51
CA ALA A 41 0.07 0.62 8.69
C ALA A 41 0.82 1.80 8.06
N LEU A 42 0.37 2.29 6.90
CA LEU A 42 0.92 3.52 6.29
C LEU A 42 0.67 4.74 7.19
N PHE A 43 -0.56 4.87 7.71
CA PHE A 43 -0.95 5.95 8.62
C PHE A 43 -0.12 5.95 9.90
N HIS A 44 0.16 4.77 10.48
CA HIS A 44 1.07 4.62 11.63
C HIS A 44 2.46 5.24 11.38
N TYR A 45 2.97 5.14 10.14
CA TYR A 45 4.25 5.75 9.75
C TYR A 45 4.17 7.22 9.29
N GLY A 46 3.01 7.87 9.47
CA GLY A 46 2.82 9.29 9.16
C GLY A 46 2.47 9.59 7.71
N VAL A 47 2.11 8.58 6.91
CA VAL A 47 1.56 8.82 5.56
C VAL A 47 0.17 9.46 5.71
N PRO A 48 -0.10 10.60 5.06
CA PRO A 48 -1.41 11.26 5.10
C PRO A 48 -2.41 10.57 4.16
N THR A 49 -2.73 9.32 4.47
CA THR A 49 -3.71 8.51 3.72
C THR A 49 -5.06 8.48 4.43
N VAL A 50 -6.12 8.27 3.64
CA VAL A 50 -7.43 7.88 4.18
C VAL A 50 -7.39 6.39 4.50
N VAL A 51 -8.00 5.99 5.62
CA VAL A 51 -8.16 4.59 6.01
C VAL A 51 -9.56 4.11 5.68
N PHE A 52 -9.68 2.94 5.06
CA PHE A 52 -10.95 2.33 4.65
C PHE A 52 -11.32 1.19 5.60
N ASP A 53 -11.47 -0.02 5.06
CA ASP A 53 -11.57 -1.25 5.83
C ASP A 53 -10.31 -1.44 6.70
N LEU A 54 -10.45 -2.05 7.87
CA LEU A 54 -9.32 -2.41 8.71
C LEU A 54 -8.77 -3.76 8.27
N TYR A 55 -7.58 -3.77 7.70
CA TYR A 55 -6.90 -4.99 7.28
C TYR A 55 -6.01 -5.53 8.39
N ILE A 56 -6.13 -6.83 8.68
CA ILE A 56 -5.33 -7.49 9.71
C ILE A 56 -4.78 -8.79 9.13
N LEU A 57 -3.47 -8.98 9.19
CA LEU A 57 -2.86 -10.26 8.89
C LEU A 57 -2.95 -11.17 10.11
N VAL A 58 -3.47 -12.38 9.94
CA VAL A 58 -3.63 -13.39 11.01
C VAL A 58 -3.27 -14.78 10.50
N THR A 59 -2.63 -15.60 11.33
CA THR A 59 -2.15 -16.94 10.91
C THR A 59 -3.27 -17.90 10.52
N ASP A 60 -4.43 -17.80 11.18
CA ASP A 60 -5.64 -18.55 10.85
C ASP A 60 -6.85 -17.59 10.76
N ILE A 61 -7.25 -17.27 9.53
CA ILE A 61 -8.36 -16.35 9.26
C ILE A 61 -9.71 -16.88 9.75
N ASN A 62 -9.91 -18.20 9.80
CA ASN A 62 -11.19 -18.79 10.21
C ASN A 62 -11.32 -18.80 11.74
N GLN A 63 -10.24 -19.15 12.44
CA GLN A 63 -10.18 -19.05 13.90
C GLN A 63 -10.38 -17.60 14.35
N ALA A 64 -9.64 -16.65 13.76
CA ALA A 64 -9.76 -15.23 14.08
C ALA A 64 -11.17 -14.70 13.80
N ALA A 65 -11.78 -15.07 12.66
CA ALA A 65 -13.15 -14.67 12.35
C ALA A 65 -14.16 -15.22 13.37
N SER A 66 -13.99 -16.47 13.80
CA SER A 66 -14.87 -17.09 14.80
C SER A 66 -14.80 -16.36 16.14
N LEU A 67 -13.60 -16.01 16.61
CA LEU A 67 -13.40 -15.24 17.84
C LEU A 67 -14.03 -13.84 17.76
N LEU A 68 -13.89 -13.15 16.63
CA LEU A 68 -14.56 -11.87 16.41
C LEU A 68 -16.08 -12.03 16.36
N ALA A 69 -16.59 -13.10 15.77
CA ALA A 69 -18.02 -13.38 15.76
C ALA A 69 -18.58 -13.65 17.17
N GLU A 70 -17.86 -14.41 18.00
CA GLU A 70 -18.18 -14.62 19.42
C GLU A 70 -18.18 -13.31 20.21
N ALA A 71 -17.32 -12.36 19.84
CA ALA A 71 -17.27 -11.03 20.43
C ALA A 71 -18.35 -10.07 19.88
N GLY A 72 -19.21 -10.52 18.96
CA GLY A 72 -20.38 -9.79 18.46
C GLY A 72 -20.24 -9.19 17.05
N TRP A 73 -19.13 -9.43 16.34
CA TRP A 73 -19.00 -9.02 14.94
C TRP A 73 -19.80 -9.96 14.03
N THR A 74 -20.28 -9.44 12.90
CA THR A 74 -21.11 -10.24 11.96
C THR A 74 -20.37 -10.49 10.66
N PHE A 75 -20.38 -11.73 10.17
CA PHE A 75 -19.77 -12.09 8.88
C PHE A 75 -20.35 -11.28 7.72
N ASP A 76 -19.47 -10.73 6.89
CA ASP A 76 -19.81 -10.01 5.66
C ASP A 76 -19.47 -10.85 4.41
N MET A 77 -20.40 -11.74 4.09
CA MET A 77 -20.29 -12.65 2.95
C MET A 77 -20.83 -12.03 1.64
N GLN A 78 -21.11 -10.72 1.60
CA GLN A 78 -21.74 -10.09 0.43
C GLN A 78 -20.74 -9.86 -0.70
N PRO A 79 -20.90 -10.49 -1.89
CA PRO A 79 -20.04 -10.19 -3.02
C PRO A 79 -20.31 -8.77 -3.55
N PRO A 80 -19.31 -8.11 -4.19
CA PRO A 80 -17.98 -8.62 -4.46
C PRO A 80 -17.04 -8.56 -3.24
N HIS A 81 -16.09 -9.49 -3.21
CA HIS A 81 -14.94 -9.47 -2.33
C HIS A 81 -13.93 -8.46 -2.87
N ARG A 82 -13.40 -7.61 -1.99
CA ARG A 82 -12.47 -6.55 -2.38
C ARG A 82 -11.28 -6.45 -1.43
N ILE A 83 -10.17 -5.94 -1.98
CA ILE A 83 -9.04 -5.39 -1.25
C ILE A 83 -8.81 -3.99 -1.81
N GLY A 84 -8.90 -2.98 -0.94
CA GLY A 84 -9.15 -1.61 -1.34
C GLY A 84 -10.40 -1.52 -2.22
N ASN A 85 -10.25 -0.89 -3.38
CA ASN A 85 -11.33 -0.81 -4.38
C ASN A 85 -11.35 -1.99 -5.35
N GLU A 86 -10.37 -2.89 -5.31
CA GLU A 86 -10.21 -3.91 -6.34
C GLU A 86 -10.95 -5.19 -6.01
N LYS A 87 -11.63 -5.75 -7.02
CA LYS A 87 -12.30 -7.05 -6.88
C LYS A 87 -11.27 -8.17 -6.88
N VAL A 88 -11.45 -9.12 -5.97
CA VAL A 88 -10.51 -10.23 -5.80
C VAL A 88 -11.24 -11.58 -5.79
N ASP A 89 -10.57 -12.59 -6.33
CA ASP A 89 -10.99 -13.98 -6.27
C ASP A 89 -10.52 -14.59 -4.93
N LEU A 90 -11.44 -15.17 -4.16
CA LEU A 90 -11.14 -15.78 -2.87
C LEU A 90 -10.24 -17.03 -2.95
N THR A 91 -10.14 -17.65 -4.13
CA THR A 91 -9.21 -18.77 -4.37
C THR A 91 -7.76 -18.29 -4.47
N VAL A 92 -7.56 -17.03 -4.87
CA VAL A 92 -6.23 -16.40 -5.03
C VAL A 92 -5.89 -15.53 -3.82
N PHE A 93 -6.89 -14.82 -3.28
CA PHE A 93 -6.77 -13.97 -2.09
C PHE A 93 -7.80 -14.40 -1.05
N PRO A 94 -7.50 -15.47 -0.29
CA PRO A 94 -8.35 -15.91 0.82
C PRO A 94 -8.54 -14.78 1.83
N GLN A 95 -9.77 -14.57 2.27
CA GLN A 95 -10.07 -13.58 3.30
C GLN A 95 -11.36 -13.91 4.04
N GLN A 96 -11.44 -13.43 5.29
CA GLN A 96 -12.68 -13.37 6.06
C GLN A 96 -13.03 -11.92 6.34
N ARG A 97 -14.28 -11.53 6.14
CA ARG A 97 -14.74 -10.15 6.38
C ARG A 97 -15.79 -10.13 7.46
N LEU A 98 -15.67 -9.17 8.36
CA LEU A 98 -16.63 -8.98 9.44
C LEU A 98 -16.98 -7.51 9.59
N ILE A 99 -18.25 -7.24 9.89
CA ILE A 99 -18.74 -5.91 10.20
C ILE A 99 -18.87 -5.79 11.71
N SER A 100 -18.37 -4.68 12.24
CA SER A 100 -18.48 -4.31 13.65
C SER A 100 -19.93 -4.19 14.13
N PRO A 101 -20.20 -4.39 15.44
CA PRO A 101 -21.56 -4.28 15.98
C PRO A 101 -22.25 -2.93 15.72
N ASN A 102 -21.48 -1.84 15.69
CA ASN A 102 -21.98 -0.49 15.38
C ASN A 102 -22.05 -0.21 13.87
N ARG A 103 -21.64 -1.17 13.02
CA ARG A 103 -21.59 -1.07 11.55
C ARG A 103 -20.69 0.03 11.03
N GLU A 104 -19.79 0.55 11.86
CA GLU A 104 -18.89 1.63 11.44
C GLU A 104 -17.67 1.04 10.74
N THR A 105 -17.04 0.02 11.30
CA THR A 105 -15.83 -0.59 10.75
C THR A 105 -16.12 -1.95 10.12
N ARG A 106 -15.61 -2.17 8.91
CA ARG A 106 -15.42 -3.50 8.34
C ARG A 106 -13.98 -3.94 8.57
N VAL A 107 -13.80 -5.17 9.04
CA VAL A 107 -12.52 -5.83 9.25
C VAL A 107 -12.32 -6.86 8.16
N VAL A 108 -11.14 -6.89 7.57
CA VAL A 108 -10.73 -7.87 6.57
C VAL A 108 -9.53 -8.64 7.12
N LEU A 109 -9.75 -9.91 7.42
CA LEU A 109 -8.72 -10.82 7.90
C LEU A 109 -8.05 -11.49 6.71
N LEU A 110 -6.73 -11.39 6.66
CA LEU A 110 -5.91 -11.87 5.57
C LEU A 110 -4.83 -12.83 6.08
N PRO A 111 -4.48 -13.87 5.32
CA PRO A 111 -3.36 -14.75 5.64
C PRO A 111 -2.01 -14.04 5.34
N PRO A 112 -1.06 -13.98 6.28
CA PRO A 112 0.22 -13.30 6.10
C PRO A 112 1.05 -13.80 4.90
N ALA A 113 0.97 -15.11 4.61
CA ALA A 113 1.74 -15.75 3.55
C ALA A 113 1.43 -15.19 2.16
N ASP A 114 0.16 -14.86 1.90
CA ASP A 114 -0.28 -14.30 0.61
C ASP A 114 0.18 -12.84 0.44
N TRP A 115 0.49 -12.16 1.55
CA TRP A 115 1.05 -10.81 1.60
C TRP A 115 2.55 -10.79 1.86
N LYS A 116 3.23 -11.93 1.68
CA LYS A 116 4.69 -12.06 1.76
C LYS A 116 5.27 -11.58 3.10
N PHE A 117 4.43 -11.54 4.14
CA PHE A 117 4.78 -11.13 5.47
C PHE A 117 4.92 -12.35 6.37
N SER A 118 6.07 -12.50 7.03
CA SER A 118 6.30 -13.60 7.97
C SER A 118 5.78 -13.19 9.34
N LEU A 119 4.62 -13.69 9.73
CA LEU A 119 4.04 -13.47 11.07
C LEU A 119 4.39 -14.66 11.98
N THR A 120 5.49 -14.53 12.70
CA THR A 120 6.03 -15.53 13.63
C THR A 120 6.26 -14.90 15.01
N PRO A 121 6.41 -15.68 16.08
CA PRO A 121 6.69 -15.11 17.42
C PRO A 121 7.96 -14.25 17.50
N THR A 122 8.90 -14.44 16.57
CA THR A 122 10.17 -13.69 16.50
C THR A 122 10.13 -12.54 15.51
N THR A 123 8.98 -12.32 14.84
CA THR A 123 8.85 -11.24 13.87
C THR A 123 8.95 -9.90 14.59
N PRO A 124 9.84 -8.98 14.16
CA PRO A 124 9.91 -7.66 14.76
C PRO A 124 8.65 -6.86 14.41
N LEU A 125 7.91 -6.47 15.45
CA LEU A 125 6.69 -5.68 15.35
C LEU A 125 6.84 -4.39 16.15
N GLU A 126 6.33 -3.31 15.60
CA GLU A 126 6.14 -2.06 16.33
C GLU A 126 4.80 -2.09 17.06
N HIS A 127 4.71 -1.37 18.17
CA HIS A 127 3.53 -1.40 19.03
C HIS A 127 3.10 0.04 19.32
N ALA A 128 1.86 0.38 18.94
CA ALA A 128 1.27 1.67 19.26
C ALA A 128 0.32 1.54 20.47
N SER A 129 0.51 2.38 21.48
CA SER A 129 -0.41 2.45 22.62
C SER A 129 -1.73 3.08 22.21
N LEU A 130 -2.85 2.44 22.57
CA LEU A 130 -4.15 3.10 22.55
C LEU A 130 -4.28 4.00 23.79
N LYS A 131 -5.14 5.03 23.74
CA LYS A 131 -5.30 6.11 24.74
C LYS A 131 -5.41 5.69 26.22
N ASN A 132 -5.67 4.41 26.51
CA ASN A 132 -5.79 3.87 27.86
C ASN A 132 -4.55 3.05 28.31
N ASP A 133 -3.46 3.01 27.55
CA ASP A 133 -2.15 2.34 27.83
C ASP A 133 -2.17 0.85 28.20
N ILE A 134 -3.35 0.23 28.33
CA ILE A 134 -3.51 -1.20 28.69
C ILE A 134 -3.31 -2.10 27.46
N TYR A 135 -3.57 -1.59 26.27
CA TYR A 135 -3.53 -2.36 25.02
C TYR A 135 -2.65 -1.67 23.99
N THR A 136 -1.72 -2.45 23.45
CA THR A 136 -0.89 -2.06 22.32
C THR A 136 -1.37 -2.76 21.06
N VAL A 137 -1.36 -2.04 19.93
CA VAL A 137 -1.71 -2.59 18.62
C VAL A 137 -0.43 -2.91 17.86
N PRO A 138 -0.27 -4.15 17.36
CA PRO A 138 0.91 -4.55 16.59
C PRO A 138 0.87 -4.02 15.15
N PHE A 139 1.95 -3.38 14.74
CA PHE A 139 2.23 -2.91 13.38
C PHE A 139 3.50 -3.58 12.84
N PRO A 140 3.61 -3.81 11.52
CA PRO A 140 4.84 -4.33 10.93
C PRO A 140 5.94 -3.28 11.10
N SER A 141 7.20 -3.66 11.35
CA SER A 141 8.31 -2.69 11.28
C SER A 141 8.37 -2.02 9.91
N LEU A 142 8.89 -0.79 9.82
CA LEU A 142 8.88 -0.04 8.55
C LEU A 142 9.57 -0.80 7.41
N ALA A 143 10.72 -1.43 7.70
CA ALA A 143 11.42 -2.29 6.76
C ALA A 143 10.61 -3.55 6.41
N GLY A 144 9.99 -4.19 7.40
CA GLY A 144 9.15 -5.37 7.19
C GLY A 144 7.90 -5.08 6.36
N LEU A 145 7.28 -3.92 6.55
CA LEU A 145 6.16 -3.43 5.74
C LEU A 145 6.60 -3.23 4.29
N LEU A 146 7.68 -2.47 4.07
CA LEU A 146 8.15 -2.18 2.72
C LEU A 146 8.59 -3.45 1.99
N ASP A 147 9.32 -4.35 2.66
CA ASP A 147 9.74 -5.63 2.08
C ASP A 147 8.54 -6.47 1.61
N ALA A 148 7.52 -6.59 2.44
CA ALA A 148 6.33 -7.36 2.11
C ALA A 148 5.49 -6.68 1.02
N LEU A 149 5.41 -5.35 0.99
CA LEU A 149 4.75 -4.61 -0.09
C LEU A 149 5.49 -4.77 -1.43
N ILE A 150 6.83 -4.67 -1.43
CA ILE A 150 7.67 -4.89 -2.62
C ILE A 150 7.46 -6.29 -3.15
N GLU A 151 7.64 -7.31 -2.31
CA GLU A 151 7.50 -8.71 -2.72
C GLU A 151 6.07 -9.02 -3.21
N SER A 152 5.06 -8.50 -2.52
CA SER A 152 3.66 -8.62 -2.95
C SER A 152 3.46 -7.97 -4.32
N TRP A 153 3.98 -6.77 -4.55
CA TRP A 153 3.87 -6.10 -5.85
C TRP A 153 4.60 -6.86 -6.97
N LEU A 154 5.80 -7.36 -6.69
CA LEU A 154 6.59 -8.13 -7.67
C LEU A 154 5.87 -9.41 -8.09
N ASP A 155 5.21 -10.12 -7.17
CA ASP A 155 4.59 -11.43 -7.47
C ASP A 155 3.06 -11.43 -7.56
N CYS A 156 2.38 -10.30 -7.36
CA CYS A 156 0.92 -10.25 -7.40
C CYS A 156 0.37 -10.65 -8.78
N PRO A 157 -0.54 -11.63 -8.86
CA PRO A 157 -1.12 -12.10 -10.11
C PRO A 157 -2.26 -11.20 -10.61
N ASN A 158 -2.79 -10.28 -9.78
CA ASN A 158 -3.90 -9.40 -10.12
C ASN A 158 -3.37 -8.04 -10.55
N GLU A 159 -3.56 -7.70 -11.84
CA GLU A 159 -3.04 -6.45 -12.42
C GLU A 159 -3.64 -5.19 -11.79
N SER A 160 -4.91 -5.23 -11.39
CA SER A 160 -5.57 -4.07 -10.77
C SER A 160 -5.02 -3.78 -9.38
N LEU A 161 -4.72 -4.82 -8.59
CA LEU A 161 -4.08 -4.68 -7.28
C LEU A 161 -2.64 -4.13 -7.37
N LEU A 162 -1.95 -4.30 -8.50
CA LEU A 162 -0.59 -3.77 -8.68
C LEU A 162 -0.55 -2.26 -8.52
N ILE A 163 -1.59 -1.56 -8.96
CA ILE A 163 -1.66 -0.09 -8.85
C ILE A 163 -1.75 0.29 -7.38
N GLY A 164 -2.65 -0.31 -6.61
CA GLY A 164 -2.78 -0.03 -5.17
C GLY A 164 -1.49 -0.31 -4.39
N LEU A 165 -0.86 -1.46 -4.65
CA LEU A 165 0.42 -1.82 -4.03
C LEU A 165 1.55 -0.86 -4.42
N ALA A 166 1.62 -0.45 -5.70
CA ALA A 166 2.58 0.56 -6.13
C ALA A 166 2.34 1.91 -5.43
N CYS A 167 1.08 2.33 -5.29
CA CYS A 167 0.74 3.56 -4.57
C CYS A 167 1.21 3.50 -3.11
N HIS A 168 1.00 2.38 -2.42
CA HIS A 168 1.46 2.21 -1.03
C HIS A 168 2.98 2.33 -0.91
N ILE A 169 3.72 1.71 -1.84
CA ILE A 169 5.18 1.83 -1.91
C ILE A 169 5.57 3.30 -2.14
N SER A 170 4.98 3.95 -3.15
CA SER A 170 5.26 5.36 -3.48
C SER A 170 4.95 6.30 -2.31
N TYR A 171 3.89 6.06 -1.55
CA TYR A 171 3.56 6.84 -0.37
C TYR A 171 4.60 6.72 0.74
N LEU A 172 5.14 5.51 0.98
CA LEU A 172 6.24 5.35 1.93
C LEU A 172 7.48 6.13 1.49
N TYR A 173 7.85 6.02 0.21
CA TYR A 173 8.98 6.79 -0.33
C TYR A 173 8.71 8.28 -0.36
N GLU A 174 7.47 8.74 -0.49
CA GLU A 174 7.21 10.18 -0.51
C GLU A 174 7.24 10.78 0.90
N TYR A 175 6.46 10.19 1.81
CA TYR A 175 6.09 10.81 3.07
C TYR A 175 6.94 10.37 4.27
N VAL A 176 7.67 9.26 4.20
CA VAL A 176 8.40 8.70 5.35
C VAL A 176 9.90 8.95 5.18
N PRO A 177 10.51 9.97 5.81
CA PRO A 177 11.91 10.34 5.58
C PRO A 177 12.89 9.22 5.92
N ALA A 178 12.58 8.41 6.93
CA ALA A 178 13.40 7.28 7.35
C ALA A 178 13.66 6.28 6.21
N VAL A 179 12.70 6.10 5.29
CA VAL A 179 12.89 5.23 4.12
C VAL A 179 13.98 5.78 3.20
N LYS A 180 14.20 7.09 3.13
CA LYS A 180 15.20 7.71 2.24
C LYS A 180 16.64 7.65 2.79
N GLU A 181 16.82 7.21 4.03
CA GLU A 181 18.14 7.12 4.65
C GLU A 181 18.92 5.93 4.08
N ARG A 182 20.20 6.13 3.75
CA ARG A 182 21.02 5.03 3.19
C ARG A 182 21.13 3.82 4.14
N SER A 183 21.18 4.05 5.44
CA SER A 183 21.21 3.00 6.47
C SER A 183 19.91 2.21 6.56
N PHE A 184 18.80 2.72 6.02
CA PHE A 184 17.52 2.02 6.06
C PHE A 184 17.60 0.66 5.35
N ALA A 185 18.30 0.61 4.21
CA ALA A 185 18.49 -0.61 3.42
C ALA A 185 19.13 -1.77 4.20
N GLU A 186 19.91 -1.48 5.25
CA GLU A 186 20.55 -2.49 6.10
C GLU A 186 19.53 -3.34 6.86
N ASN A 187 18.35 -2.79 7.12
CA ASN A 187 17.24 -3.46 7.81
C ASN A 187 16.30 -4.22 6.86
N MET A 188 16.46 -4.04 5.55
CA MET A 188 15.66 -4.73 4.52
C MET A 188 16.28 -6.07 4.14
N LYS A 189 15.44 -6.97 3.61
CA LYS A 189 15.86 -8.18 2.90
C LYS A 189 16.87 -7.86 1.81
N TYR A 190 17.92 -8.66 1.72
CA TYR A 190 19.05 -8.42 0.81
C TYR A 190 18.60 -8.26 -0.65
N GLU A 191 17.70 -9.13 -1.09
CA GLU A 191 17.15 -9.19 -2.44
C GLU A 191 16.24 -8.00 -2.82
N HIS A 192 15.79 -7.20 -1.84
CA HIS A 192 15.01 -5.98 -2.07
C HIS A 192 15.84 -4.70 -2.02
N ARG A 193 17.11 -4.78 -1.59
CA ARG A 193 17.97 -3.60 -1.47
C ARG A 193 18.24 -2.94 -2.83
N GLN A 194 18.29 -3.72 -3.91
CA GLN A 194 18.44 -3.14 -5.24
C GLN A 194 17.19 -2.38 -5.68
N PHE A 195 15.99 -2.93 -5.43
CA PHE A 195 14.73 -2.20 -5.64
C PHE A 195 14.79 -0.85 -4.92
N HIS A 196 15.19 -0.87 -3.66
CA HIS A 196 15.30 0.33 -2.84
C HIS A 196 16.28 1.37 -3.41
N ALA A 197 17.51 0.93 -3.76
CA ALA A 197 18.51 1.79 -4.39
C ALA A 197 18.02 2.41 -5.70
N ASP A 198 17.30 1.62 -6.51
CA ASP A 198 16.75 2.04 -7.79
C ASP A 198 15.64 3.08 -7.64
N VAL A 199 14.77 2.96 -6.64
CA VAL A 199 13.80 4.01 -6.33
C VAL A 199 14.52 5.30 -5.94
N LEU A 200 15.53 5.23 -5.07
CA LEU A 200 16.29 6.40 -4.62
C LEU A 200 17.15 7.03 -5.72
N SER A 201 17.54 6.27 -6.75
CA SER A 201 18.22 6.79 -7.94
C SER A 201 17.26 7.49 -8.93
N GLY A 202 15.96 7.51 -8.61
CA GLY A 202 14.92 8.20 -9.35
C GLY A 202 14.23 7.37 -10.42
N MET A 203 14.41 6.04 -10.43
CA MET A 203 13.70 5.18 -11.38
C MET A 203 12.19 5.25 -11.16
N GLU A 204 11.41 5.21 -12.24
CA GLU A 204 9.95 5.31 -12.17
C GLU A 204 9.35 4.00 -11.63
N THR A 205 8.97 4.02 -10.34
CA THR A 205 8.36 2.89 -9.65
C THR A 205 6.90 2.68 -10.07
N GLY A 206 6.37 1.48 -9.84
CA GLY A 206 4.95 1.19 -10.08
C GLY A 206 4.60 0.87 -11.54
N THR A 207 5.58 0.87 -12.44
CA THR A 207 5.39 0.54 -13.86
C THR A 207 5.67 -0.95 -14.15
N LEU A 208 5.05 -1.50 -15.20
CA LEU A 208 5.30 -2.89 -15.62
C LEU A 208 6.75 -3.12 -16.11
N PRO A 209 7.41 -2.20 -16.85
CA PRO A 209 8.83 -2.31 -17.15
C PRO A 209 9.69 -2.39 -15.88
N PHE A 210 9.49 -1.47 -14.93
CA PHE A 210 10.19 -1.48 -13.65
C PHE A 210 9.96 -2.79 -12.90
N ARG A 211 8.72 -3.29 -12.85
CA ARG A 211 8.39 -4.57 -12.22
C ARG A 211 9.18 -5.73 -12.80
N ARG A 212 9.20 -5.86 -14.14
CA ARG A 212 9.91 -6.94 -14.83
C ARG A 212 11.42 -6.87 -14.56
N HIS A 213 11.98 -5.65 -14.61
CA HIS A 213 13.37 -5.39 -14.30
C HIS A 213 13.73 -5.80 -12.86
N GLN A 214 12.96 -5.33 -11.88
CA GLN A 214 13.20 -5.63 -10.47
C GLN A 214 13.02 -7.12 -10.13
N ARG A 215 12.08 -7.82 -10.76
CA ARG A 215 11.95 -9.29 -10.60
C ARG A 215 13.20 -10.01 -11.08
N ALA A 216 13.71 -9.65 -12.25
CA ALA A 216 14.92 -10.28 -12.79
C ALA A 216 16.14 -10.07 -11.89
N ILE A 217 16.28 -8.86 -11.34
CA ILE A 217 17.34 -8.51 -10.39
C ILE A 217 17.20 -9.28 -9.09
N ARG A 218 16.02 -9.28 -8.46
CA ARG A 218 15.73 -10.03 -7.22
C ARG A 218 16.10 -11.50 -7.40
N ASP A 219 15.64 -12.11 -8.49
CA ASP A 219 15.90 -13.53 -8.78
C ASP A 219 17.41 -13.80 -9.03
N ALA A 220 18.15 -12.83 -9.60
CA ALA A 220 19.59 -12.93 -9.80
C ALA A 220 20.38 -12.74 -8.49
N LEU A 221 19.96 -11.82 -7.61
CA LEU A 221 20.53 -11.61 -6.27
C LEU A 221 20.40 -12.88 -5.43
N VAL A 222 19.22 -13.51 -5.41
CA VAL A 222 18.98 -14.77 -4.69
C VAL A 222 19.90 -15.90 -5.18
N LYS A 223 20.25 -15.90 -6.47
CA LYS A 223 21.16 -16.88 -7.07
C LYS A 223 22.65 -16.51 -6.92
N GLY A 224 22.98 -15.35 -6.35
CA GLY A 224 24.34 -14.83 -6.31
C GLY A 224 24.91 -14.45 -7.67
N GLN A 225 24.05 -14.14 -8.64
CA GLN A 225 24.40 -13.78 -10.02
C GLN A 225 24.39 -12.26 -10.27
N TYR A 226 24.09 -11.49 -9.23
CA TYR A 226 24.03 -10.03 -9.25
C TYR A 226 24.60 -9.49 -7.94
N GLU A 227 25.30 -8.37 -8.01
CA GLU A 227 25.82 -7.63 -6.85
C GLU A 227 25.07 -6.31 -6.73
N LEU A 228 24.83 -5.85 -5.51
CA LEU A 228 24.14 -4.57 -5.28
C LEU A 228 24.92 -3.40 -5.89
N GLN A 229 24.20 -2.49 -6.52
CA GLN A 229 24.72 -1.30 -7.20
C GLN A 229 23.93 -0.05 -6.76
N GLU A 230 24.53 1.13 -6.92
CA GLU A 230 23.82 2.39 -6.63
C GLU A 230 22.61 2.61 -7.54
N CYS A 231 22.67 2.11 -8.79
CA CYS A 231 21.57 2.07 -9.73
C CYS A 231 21.79 0.89 -10.68
N SER A 232 20.76 0.07 -10.88
CA SER A 232 20.84 -1.12 -11.72
C SER A 232 20.55 -0.86 -13.20
N ALA A 233 20.03 0.32 -13.55
CA ALA A 233 19.75 0.69 -14.92
C ALA A 233 21.04 1.09 -15.65
N SER A 234 21.31 0.43 -16.78
CA SER A 234 22.32 0.93 -17.71
C SER A 234 21.85 2.24 -18.35
N PRO A 235 22.76 3.08 -18.87
CA PRO A 235 22.40 4.26 -19.66
C PRO A 235 21.48 3.95 -20.87
N GLU A 236 21.48 2.71 -21.36
CA GLU A 236 20.66 2.26 -22.49
C GLU A 236 19.25 1.85 -22.06
N THR A 237 19.11 1.21 -20.89
CA THR A 237 17.81 0.85 -20.26
C THR A 237 17.08 2.07 -19.68
N HIS A 238 17.78 3.19 -19.57
CA HIS A 238 17.34 4.45 -18.97
C HIS A 238 16.02 4.97 -19.55
N ARG A 239 15.77 4.84 -20.86
CA ARG A 239 14.54 5.40 -21.47
C ARG A 239 13.27 4.66 -21.06
N GLU A 240 13.27 3.33 -20.97
CA GLU A 240 12.05 2.58 -20.67
C GLU A 240 11.68 2.54 -19.18
N LEU A 241 12.67 2.78 -18.31
CA LEU A 241 12.52 2.76 -16.85
C LEU A 241 12.32 4.17 -16.24
N TYR A 242 12.45 5.22 -17.05
CA TYR A 242 12.24 6.62 -16.67
C TYR A 242 11.28 7.37 -17.61
N SER A 243 10.68 6.73 -18.63
CA SER A 243 9.72 7.39 -19.52
C SER A 243 8.54 6.52 -19.93
N ILE A 244 7.33 6.91 -19.51
CA ILE A 244 6.08 6.49 -20.16
C ILE A 244 5.23 7.69 -20.62
N TRP A 245 5.44 8.89 -20.08
CA TRP A 245 4.51 9.99 -20.31
C TRP A 245 4.89 10.97 -21.41
N SER A 246 6.12 10.92 -21.98
CA SER A 246 6.48 11.85 -23.06
C SER A 246 5.85 11.52 -24.42
N GLU A 247 5.51 10.26 -24.72
CA GLU A 247 5.06 9.90 -26.08
C GLU A 247 3.54 9.77 -26.26
N ARG A 248 2.77 9.62 -25.17
CA ARG A 248 1.30 9.59 -25.25
C ARG A 248 0.65 10.97 -25.07
N ALA A 249 1.21 11.85 -24.24
CA ALA A 249 0.72 13.23 -24.11
C ALA A 249 0.88 14.01 -25.43
N LEU A 250 2.04 13.89 -26.10
CA LEU A 250 2.29 14.52 -27.40
C LEU A 250 1.43 13.97 -28.56
N LYS A 251 0.71 12.85 -28.36
CA LYS A 251 -0.23 12.31 -29.36
C LYS A 251 -1.69 12.63 -29.06
N SER A 252 -2.04 13.01 -27.83
CA SER A 252 -3.38 13.51 -27.49
C SER A 252 -3.51 15.03 -27.68
N ASP A 253 -2.40 15.77 -27.67
CA ASP A 253 -2.39 17.23 -27.77
C ASP A 253 -2.64 17.77 -29.20
N GLY A 254 -2.97 16.87 -30.15
CA GLY A 254 -3.33 17.25 -31.52
C GLY A 254 -4.77 17.78 -31.69
N GLU A 255 -5.65 17.59 -30.72
CA GLU A 255 -7.09 17.92 -30.86
C GLU A 255 -7.69 18.83 -29.76
N GLU A 256 -6.92 19.25 -28.74
CA GLU A 256 -7.42 20.18 -27.70
C GLU A 256 -6.60 21.50 -27.57
N GLN A 257 -5.77 21.83 -28.56
CA GLN A 257 -4.93 23.04 -28.56
C GLN A 257 -5.67 24.36 -28.90
N GLU A 258 -7.01 24.40 -28.92
CA GLU A 258 -7.76 25.64 -29.24
C GLU A 258 -8.54 26.24 -28.05
N LYS A 259 -8.39 25.69 -26.83
CA LYS A 259 -9.14 26.19 -25.66
C LYS A 259 -8.34 26.54 -24.41
N VAL A 260 -7.02 26.36 -24.41
CA VAL A 260 -6.18 26.60 -23.22
C VAL A 260 -5.28 27.84 -23.36
N ASP A 261 -5.14 28.42 -24.57
CA ASP A 261 -4.29 29.60 -24.82
C ASP A 261 -4.83 30.94 -24.26
N ALA A 262 -5.86 30.91 -23.42
CA ALA A 262 -6.41 32.12 -22.77
C ALA A 262 -6.04 32.30 -21.29
N LEU A 263 -5.41 31.32 -20.63
CA LEU A 263 -5.08 31.42 -19.19
C LEU A 263 -3.83 30.60 -18.84
N THR A 264 -2.64 31.08 -19.21
CA THR A 264 -1.40 30.98 -18.39
C THR A 264 -0.24 31.61 -19.16
N SER A 265 -0.24 32.93 -19.24
CA SER A 265 0.99 33.70 -19.44
C SER A 265 1.51 34.09 -18.06
N ALA A 266 2.36 33.26 -17.45
CA ALA A 266 3.44 33.71 -16.56
C ALA A 266 4.14 32.52 -15.87
N GLU A 267 5.46 32.65 -15.81
CA GLU A 267 6.42 31.98 -14.94
C GLU A 267 7.09 30.69 -15.46
N THR A 268 8.40 30.85 -15.63
CA THR A 268 9.43 29.92 -16.08
C THR A 268 10.34 29.66 -14.88
N GLY A 269 10.71 28.40 -14.64
CA GLY A 269 11.74 28.05 -13.65
C GLY A 269 11.80 26.54 -13.36
N PRO A 270 12.99 25.91 -13.28
CA PRO A 270 13.13 24.48 -13.49
C PRO A 270 13.14 23.69 -12.17
N ASP A 271 12.24 22.72 -12.03
CA ASP A 271 12.53 21.54 -11.21
C ASP A 271 11.75 20.31 -11.71
N ALA A 272 12.34 19.59 -12.68
CA ALA A 272 11.74 18.43 -13.34
C ALA A 272 11.66 17.19 -12.43
N ARG A 273 12.19 17.24 -11.20
CA ARG A 273 12.22 16.12 -10.25
C ARG A 273 10.95 16.02 -9.42
N GLY A 274 10.30 17.15 -9.12
CA GLY A 274 9.01 17.18 -8.42
C GLY A 274 7.82 16.84 -9.31
N LEU A 275 7.92 17.10 -10.62
CA LEU A 275 6.82 16.97 -11.58
C LEU A 275 6.38 15.52 -11.83
N SER A 276 7.30 14.55 -11.83
CA SER A 276 6.95 13.14 -12.10
C SER A 276 6.17 12.51 -10.93
N LEU A 277 6.59 12.81 -9.69
CA LEU A 277 5.88 12.35 -8.49
C LEU A 277 4.57 13.12 -8.29
N LEU A 278 4.54 14.43 -8.56
CA LEU A 278 3.29 15.19 -8.57
C LEU A 278 2.31 14.69 -9.64
N LEU A 279 2.77 14.22 -10.80
CA LEU A 279 1.89 13.67 -11.83
C LEU A 279 1.37 12.28 -11.46
N PHE A 280 2.19 11.44 -10.84
CA PHE A 280 1.73 10.15 -10.30
C PHE A 280 0.77 10.33 -9.11
N LEU A 281 1.07 11.27 -8.21
CA LEU A 281 0.20 11.65 -7.10
C LEU A 281 -1.05 12.38 -7.57
N CYS A 282 -0.97 13.23 -8.59
CA CYS A 282 -2.13 13.83 -9.26
C CYS A 282 -2.96 12.75 -9.91
N PHE A 283 -2.38 11.69 -10.50
CA PHE A 283 -3.18 10.58 -11.02
C PHE A 283 -3.80 9.75 -9.90
N CYS A 284 -3.11 9.56 -8.76
CA CYS A 284 -3.69 8.93 -7.57
C CYS A 284 -4.82 9.79 -6.97
N PHE A 285 -4.62 11.10 -6.87
CA PHE A 285 -5.61 12.07 -6.40
C PHE A 285 -6.77 12.19 -7.39
N VAL A 286 -6.52 12.21 -8.69
CA VAL A 286 -7.52 12.26 -9.77
C VAL A 286 -8.27 10.93 -9.85
N MET A 287 -7.65 9.79 -9.55
CA MET A 287 -8.37 8.52 -9.37
C MET A 287 -9.21 8.50 -8.10
N ILE A 288 -8.77 9.15 -7.01
CA ILE A 288 -9.59 9.36 -5.81
C ILE A 288 -10.73 10.34 -6.09
N TRP A 289 -10.54 11.36 -6.95
CA TRP A 289 -11.51 12.43 -7.22
C TRP A 289 -12.48 12.11 -8.36
N LEU A 290 -12.07 11.38 -9.41
CA LEU A 290 -12.93 10.96 -10.53
C LEU A 290 -13.82 9.75 -10.19
N PHE A 291 -13.49 8.99 -9.14
CA PHE A 291 -14.30 7.84 -8.70
C PHE A 291 -15.05 8.09 -7.37
N ALA A 292 -14.97 9.29 -6.82
CA ALA A 292 -16.00 9.79 -5.94
C ALA A 292 -17.25 10.04 -6.81
N PRO A 293 -18.39 9.35 -6.61
CA PRO A 293 -19.62 9.73 -7.28
C PRO A 293 -19.93 11.17 -6.86
N HIS A 294 -20.21 12.02 -7.84
CA HIS A 294 -20.65 13.41 -7.66
C HIS A 294 -21.53 13.55 -6.41
N LEU A 295 -21.13 14.47 -5.53
CA LEU A 295 -22.00 15.15 -4.57
C LEU A 295 -23.33 15.58 -5.22
#